data_AF-A0A524MKP4-F1
#
_entry.id   AF-A0A524MKP4-F1
#
_cell.length_a   1.000
_cell.length_b   1.000
_cell.length_c   1.000
_cell.angle_alpha   90.00
_cell.angle_beta   90.00
_cell.angle_gamma   90.00
#
_symmetry.space_group_name_H-M   'P 1'
#
loop_
_entity.id
_entity.type
_entity.pdbx_description
1 polymer ?
#
loop_
_entity_poly.entity_id
_entity_poly.type
_entity_poly.pdbx_seq_one_letter_code
_entity_poly.pdbx_strand_id
1 'polypeptide(L)'
;MFEIPYADFRNLKNFYFWPVLGNHDYPDDEEDFIRDINAQINYSLKSPLWRMPYSYYSMPKLPSWLHIFLFDTELLIDDAGNSNISGDPKQEEVARKYLCNPKRKGWKLAMGHHPFLTFGPRGTTYAPRNKNDMDAMAKFIHPILKDCKVDIYFSGHDHVQEHISTPHFELIVQGGGSEANSLWKTNEPPLYFSSLFQTTDSYSKKYVKGKELGFSIIKASKHKIEVNFFKVPKDGSNFSNTYTYKKDLN
;
A
#
# COMPACT_ATOMS: atom_id res chain seq x y z
N MET A 1 -6.33 25.84 -3.63
CA MET A 1 -6.49 24.94 -2.46
C MET A 1 -6.47 23.51 -2.99
N PHE A 2 -5.65 22.61 -2.42
CA PHE A 2 -5.47 21.23 -2.89
C PHE A 2 -6.79 20.46 -3.06
N GLU A 3 -7.79 20.74 -2.22
CA GLU A 3 -9.06 20.00 -2.22
C GLU A 3 -10.10 20.46 -3.25
N ILE A 4 -9.79 21.42 -4.12
CA ILE A 4 -10.75 21.90 -5.14
C ILE A 4 -11.29 20.74 -5.99
N PRO A 5 -10.46 19.80 -6.50
CA PRO A 5 -10.95 18.64 -7.26
C PRO A 5 -11.81 17.66 -6.43
N TYR A 6 -11.82 17.79 -5.11
CA TYR A 6 -12.52 16.89 -4.18
C TYR A 6 -13.70 17.57 -3.47
N ALA A 7 -14.09 18.77 -3.92
CA ALA A 7 -15.09 19.59 -3.25
C ALA A 7 -16.44 18.86 -3.08
N ASP A 8 -16.84 18.08 -4.09
CA ASP A 8 -18.11 17.33 -4.07
C ASP A 8 -18.16 16.27 -2.96
N PHE A 9 -17.00 15.74 -2.54
CA PHE A 9 -16.93 14.75 -1.47
C PHE A 9 -17.22 15.34 -0.09
N ARG A 10 -17.17 16.67 0.08
CA ARG A 10 -17.52 17.35 1.34
C ARG A 10 -18.98 17.13 1.74
N ASN A 11 -19.84 16.83 0.77
CA ASN A 11 -21.26 16.59 1.00
C ASN A 11 -21.55 15.11 1.34
N LEU A 12 -20.57 14.21 1.20
CA LEU A 12 -20.75 12.80 1.52
C LEU A 12 -20.59 12.56 3.02
N LYS A 13 -21.63 11.97 3.62
CA LYS A 13 -21.54 11.53 5.02
C LYS A 13 -20.55 10.38 5.14
N ASN A 14 -19.69 10.46 6.16
CA ASN A 14 -18.70 9.43 6.50
C ASN A 14 -17.66 9.16 5.40
N PHE A 15 -17.38 10.13 4.53
CA PHE A 15 -16.28 10.06 3.57
C PHE A 15 -15.05 10.79 4.12
N TYR A 16 -13.90 10.13 4.11
CA TYR A 16 -12.63 10.68 4.57
C TYR A 16 -11.48 10.16 3.70
N PHE A 17 -10.48 11.01 3.48
CA PHE A 17 -9.17 10.59 3.01
C PHE A 17 -8.34 10.11 4.19
N TRP A 18 -7.79 8.89 4.06
CA TRP A 18 -6.87 8.26 5.00
C TRP A 18 -5.53 8.03 4.29
N PRO A 19 -4.67 9.06 4.24
CA PRO A 19 -3.44 9.04 3.46
C PRO A 19 -2.36 8.19 4.12
N VAL A 20 -1.44 7.74 3.28
CA VAL A 20 -0.17 7.11 3.62
C VAL A 20 0.93 7.93 2.96
N LEU A 21 2.02 8.19 3.67
CA LEU A 21 3.18 8.88 3.11
C LEU A 21 3.95 7.97 2.16
N GLY A 22 4.50 8.58 1.11
CA GLY A 22 5.48 7.97 0.23
C GLY A 22 6.71 8.85 0.02
N ASN A 23 7.64 8.35 -0.78
CA ASN A 23 8.94 8.97 -1.00
C ASN A 23 8.89 10.40 -1.56
N HIS A 24 7.78 10.81 -2.18
CA HIS A 24 7.59 12.18 -2.69
C HIS A 24 7.00 13.15 -1.66
N ASP A 25 6.66 12.65 -0.46
CA ASP A 25 6.17 13.46 0.64
C ASP A 25 7.29 13.86 1.62
N TYR A 26 8.41 13.13 1.57
CA TYR A 26 9.62 13.40 2.32
C TYR A 26 10.54 14.36 1.54
N PRO A 27 11.25 15.26 2.23
CA PRO A 27 12.27 16.12 1.63
C PRO A 27 13.32 15.29 0.88
N ASP A 28 13.68 15.68 -0.34
CA ASP A 28 14.77 15.02 -1.07
C ASP A 28 16.15 15.30 -0.44
N ASP A 29 16.31 16.46 0.22
CA ASP A 29 17.51 16.89 0.93
C ASP A 29 17.18 17.97 1.99
N GLU A 30 18.19 18.47 2.70
CA GLU A 30 18.04 19.50 3.74
C GLU A 30 17.58 20.87 3.19
N GLU A 31 17.61 21.08 1.88
CA GLU A 31 17.20 22.31 1.20
C GLU A 31 15.79 22.19 0.56
N ASP A 32 15.15 21.01 0.62
CA ASP A 32 13.77 20.83 0.17
C ASP A 32 12.77 21.35 1.22
N PHE A 33 12.46 22.65 1.09
CA PHE A 33 11.45 23.33 1.90
C PHE A 33 10.02 23.16 1.40
N ILE A 34 9.80 22.41 0.31
CA ILE A 34 8.47 22.24 -0.30
C ILE A 34 7.75 21.05 0.32
N ARG A 35 8.47 19.98 0.62
CA ARG A 35 7.91 18.75 1.19
C ARG A 35 8.00 18.78 2.70
N ASP A 36 6.85 18.62 3.36
CA ASP A 36 6.78 18.60 4.82
C ASP A 36 5.72 17.59 5.28
N ILE A 37 6.18 16.48 5.85
CA ILE A 37 5.31 15.46 6.43
C ILE A 37 4.43 16.03 7.56
N ASN A 38 4.93 17.02 8.32
CA ASN A 38 4.17 17.65 9.38
C ASN A 38 3.08 18.55 8.82
N ALA A 39 3.28 19.19 7.67
CA ALA A 39 2.23 19.94 7.00
C ALA A 39 1.05 19.02 6.64
N GLN A 40 1.32 17.80 6.15
CA GLN A 40 0.28 16.82 5.84
C GLN A 40 -0.45 16.32 7.10
N ILE A 41 0.28 15.99 8.17
CA ILE A 41 -0.32 15.58 9.45
C ILE A 41 -1.19 16.71 10.02
N ASN A 42 -0.64 17.93 10.11
CA ASN A 42 -1.32 19.12 10.63
C ASN A 42 -2.51 19.54 9.78
N TYR A 43 -2.55 19.17 8.49
CA TYR A 43 -3.69 19.43 7.63
C TYR A 43 -4.96 18.70 8.10
N SER A 44 -4.83 17.64 8.90
CA SER A 44 -5.96 16.98 9.59
C SER A 44 -6.73 17.91 10.52
N LEU A 45 -6.10 18.96 11.03
CA LEU A 45 -6.73 19.98 11.87
C LEU A 45 -7.49 21.02 11.05
N LYS A 46 -7.20 21.13 9.75
CA LYS A 46 -7.77 22.13 8.85
C LYS A 46 -8.90 21.56 8.00
N SER A 47 -8.80 20.30 7.59
CA SER A 47 -9.73 19.69 6.64
C SER A 47 -10.75 18.78 7.31
N PRO A 48 -12.05 18.91 6.98
CA PRO A 48 -13.06 17.95 7.41
C PRO A 48 -12.97 16.61 6.67
N LEU A 49 -12.25 16.53 5.55
CA LEU A 49 -12.07 15.31 4.75
C LEU A 49 -10.78 14.56 5.09
N TRP A 50 -9.70 15.27 5.42
CA TRP A 50 -8.38 14.68 5.62
C TRP A 50 -8.20 14.10 7.03
N ARG A 51 -7.77 12.84 7.13
CA ARG A 51 -7.52 12.15 8.40
C ARG A 51 -6.18 11.45 8.35
N MET A 52 -5.15 12.13 8.85
CA MET A 52 -3.79 11.63 8.96
C MET A 52 -3.20 12.05 10.30
N PRO A 53 -3.47 11.32 11.40
CA PRO A 53 -3.08 11.74 12.74
C PRO A 53 -1.57 11.57 13.01
N TYR A 54 -0.92 10.64 12.30
CA TYR A 54 0.50 10.29 12.41
C TYR A 54 1.00 9.81 11.05
N SER A 55 2.31 9.64 10.88
CA SER A 55 2.91 9.04 9.69
C SER A 55 2.50 7.58 9.49
N TYR A 56 2.42 6.82 10.59
CA TYR A 56 1.85 5.48 10.63
C TYR A 56 0.78 5.36 11.73
N TYR A 57 -0.31 4.67 11.44
CA TYR A 57 -1.45 4.60 12.36
C TYR A 57 -2.42 3.47 12.02
N SER A 58 -3.27 3.13 12.98
CA SER A 58 -4.43 2.30 12.73
C SER A 58 -5.65 3.16 12.43
N MET A 59 -6.46 2.74 11.46
CA MET A 59 -7.67 3.47 11.11
C MET A 59 -8.72 3.30 12.23
N PRO A 60 -9.16 4.40 12.87
CA PRO A 60 -10.12 4.33 13.96
C PRO A 60 -11.57 4.19 13.45
N LYS A 61 -12.50 3.88 14.35
CA LYS A 61 -13.96 3.85 14.10
C LYS A 61 -14.40 2.88 13.00
N LEU A 62 -13.62 1.82 12.77
CA LEU A 62 -14.02 0.70 11.92
C LEU A 62 -14.97 -0.25 12.66
N PRO A 63 -15.82 -1.00 11.94
CA PRO A 63 -16.55 -2.13 12.53
C PRO A 63 -15.59 -3.11 13.21
N SER A 64 -16.04 -3.79 14.27
CA SER A 64 -15.19 -4.70 15.06
C SER A 64 -14.59 -5.87 14.27
N TRP A 65 -15.13 -6.17 13.09
CA TRP A 65 -14.67 -7.21 12.17
C TRP A 65 -13.66 -6.72 11.13
N LEU A 66 -13.31 -5.43 11.09
CA LEU A 66 -12.37 -4.86 10.13
C LEU A 66 -11.26 -4.08 10.85
N HIS A 67 -10.01 -4.43 10.56
CA HIS A 67 -8.83 -3.82 11.17
C HIS A 67 -7.88 -3.38 10.07
N ILE A 68 -7.59 -2.08 9.99
CA ILE A 68 -6.68 -1.53 8.98
C ILE A 68 -5.52 -0.84 9.67
N PHE A 69 -4.30 -1.17 9.26
CA PHE A 69 -3.08 -0.48 9.67
C PHE A 69 -2.40 0.17 8.45
N LEU A 70 -1.94 1.39 8.63
CA LEU A 70 -1.29 2.20 7.60
C LEU A 70 0.16 2.40 8.04
N PHE A 71 1.08 1.87 7.24
CA PHE A 71 2.53 1.93 7.43
C PHE A 71 3.11 3.15 6.73
N ASP A 72 4.05 3.81 7.38
CA ASP A 72 5.02 4.65 6.70
C ASP A 72 6.20 3.77 6.25
N THR A 73 6.26 3.51 4.95
CA THR A 73 7.28 2.63 4.39
C THR A 73 8.62 3.32 4.14
N GLU A 74 8.67 4.66 4.16
CA GLU A 74 9.94 5.40 4.02
C GLU A 74 10.80 5.21 5.26
N LEU A 75 10.19 5.22 6.46
CA LEU A 75 10.90 4.98 7.72
C LEU A 75 11.58 3.60 7.82
N LEU A 76 11.30 2.70 6.88
CA LEU A 76 11.89 1.36 6.84
C LEU A 76 13.12 1.29 5.94
N ILE A 77 13.35 2.32 5.13
CA ILE A 77 14.39 2.45 4.14
C ILE A 77 15.41 3.46 4.68
N ASP A 78 16.70 3.22 4.46
CA ASP A 78 17.75 4.18 4.82
C ASP A 78 18.12 4.98 3.55
N ASP A 79 17.87 6.29 3.59
CA ASP A 79 18.13 7.23 2.50
C ASP A 79 19.63 7.50 2.28
N ALA A 80 20.51 7.08 3.19
CA ALA A 80 21.92 7.43 3.15
C ALA A 80 22.73 6.80 1.99
N GLY A 81 22.10 6.05 1.07
CA GLY A 81 22.79 5.27 0.03
C GLY A 81 23.69 4.16 0.60
N ASN A 82 23.75 4.06 1.93
CA ASN A 82 24.35 2.96 2.66
C ASN A 82 23.35 1.82 2.64
N SER A 83 23.83 0.61 2.38
CA SER A 83 23.04 -0.62 2.36
C SER A 83 22.41 -1.01 3.72
N ASN A 84 22.30 -0.08 4.67
CA ASN A 84 21.92 -0.34 6.05
C ASN A 84 20.42 -0.15 6.23
N ILE A 85 19.68 -1.19 5.86
CA ILE A 85 18.25 -1.33 6.18
C ILE A 85 18.08 -1.42 7.71
N SER A 86 17.78 -0.29 8.35
CA SER A 86 17.71 -0.10 9.80
C SER A 86 16.31 -0.35 10.37
N GLY A 87 15.27 0.00 9.62
CA GLY A 87 13.86 -0.14 10.03
C GLY A 87 13.43 0.90 11.06
N ASP A 88 12.15 0.87 11.44
CA ASP A 88 11.63 1.61 12.59
C ASP A 88 11.06 0.63 13.64
N PRO A 89 11.83 0.29 14.69
CA PRO A 89 11.40 -0.64 15.74
C PRO A 89 10.08 -0.22 16.40
N LYS A 90 9.82 1.10 16.48
CA LYS A 90 8.60 1.62 17.10
C LYS A 90 7.38 1.36 16.23
N GLN A 91 7.46 1.64 14.93
CA GLN A 91 6.41 1.26 13.98
C GLN A 91 6.18 -0.24 13.99
N GLU A 92 7.23 -1.06 13.98
CA GLU A 92 7.09 -2.52 14.04
C GLU A 92 6.34 -2.96 15.31
N GLU A 93 6.73 -2.45 16.49
CA GLU A 93 6.06 -2.77 17.75
C GLU A 93 4.57 -2.37 17.69
N VAL A 94 4.26 -1.16 17.26
CA VAL A 94 2.88 -0.63 17.17
C VAL A 94 2.05 -1.44 16.18
N ALA A 95 2.60 -1.75 15.01
CA ALA A 95 1.94 -2.53 13.98
C ALA A 95 1.66 -3.96 14.46
N ARG A 96 2.64 -4.64 15.06
CA ARG A 96 2.45 -6.00 15.62
C ARG A 96 1.44 -5.98 16.76
N LYS A 97 1.56 -5.05 17.71
CA LYS A 97 0.60 -4.91 18.82
C LYS A 97 -0.83 -4.72 18.33
N TYR A 98 -1.01 -4.03 17.20
CA TYR A 98 -2.31 -3.86 16.57
C TYR A 98 -2.73 -5.12 15.79
N LEU A 99 -2.01 -5.50 14.74
CA LEU A 99 -2.39 -6.53 13.78
C LEU A 99 -2.34 -7.95 14.38
N CYS A 100 -1.37 -8.26 15.23
CA CYS A 100 -1.23 -9.58 15.85
C CYS A 100 -2.14 -9.77 17.07
N ASN A 101 -2.93 -8.76 17.46
CA ASN A 101 -3.80 -8.86 18.63
C ASN A 101 -4.86 -9.98 18.46
N PRO A 102 -4.87 -11.02 19.32
CA PRO A 102 -5.79 -12.15 19.17
C PRO A 102 -7.27 -11.76 19.37
N LYS A 103 -7.56 -10.61 19.99
CA LYS A 103 -8.92 -10.06 20.15
C LYS A 103 -9.45 -9.41 18.87
N ARG A 104 -8.59 -9.07 17.91
CA ARG A 104 -9.00 -8.53 16.61
C ARG A 104 -9.33 -9.65 15.65
N LYS A 105 -10.59 -10.07 15.68
CA LYS A 105 -11.16 -11.06 14.77
C LYS A 105 -11.67 -10.38 13.50
N GLY A 106 -11.65 -11.11 12.39
CA GLY A 106 -12.16 -10.66 11.11
C GLY A 106 -11.10 -10.36 10.07
N TRP A 107 -11.36 -9.35 9.25
CA TRP A 107 -10.47 -8.91 8.18
C TRP A 107 -9.38 -8.01 8.72
N LYS A 108 -8.13 -8.28 8.34
CA LYS A 108 -6.96 -7.47 8.63
C LYS A 108 -6.40 -6.98 7.31
N LEU A 109 -6.36 -5.67 7.12
CA LEU A 109 -5.77 -5.04 5.95
C LEU A 109 -4.59 -4.20 6.38
N ALA A 110 -3.61 -4.10 5.50
CA ALA A 110 -2.46 -3.23 5.65
C ALA A 110 -2.32 -2.34 4.42
N MET A 111 -1.82 -1.12 4.62
CA MET A 111 -1.57 -0.15 3.56
C MET A 111 -0.16 0.43 3.75
N GLY A 112 0.58 0.62 2.68
CA GLY A 112 1.90 1.26 2.66
C GLY A 112 2.12 1.95 1.32
N HIS A 113 3.19 2.72 1.14
CA HIS A 113 3.51 3.28 -0.18
C HIS A 113 4.24 2.26 -1.04
N HIS A 114 5.31 1.67 -0.51
CA HIS A 114 6.14 0.71 -1.24
C HIS A 114 5.50 -0.69 -1.35
N PRO A 115 5.44 -1.27 -2.57
CA PRO A 115 5.13 -2.68 -2.75
C PRO A 115 6.35 -3.53 -2.33
N PHE A 116 6.11 -4.69 -1.75
CA PHE A 116 7.20 -5.66 -1.55
C PHE A 116 7.40 -6.59 -2.77
N LEU A 117 6.42 -6.65 -3.67
CA LEU A 117 6.47 -7.39 -4.93
C LEU A 117 5.64 -6.63 -5.97
N THR A 118 6.24 -6.38 -7.14
CA THR A 118 5.57 -5.75 -8.28
C THR A 118 6.18 -6.19 -9.61
N PHE A 119 5.41 -6.13 -10.70
CA PHE A 119 5.85 -6.37 -12.07
C PHE A 119 6.09 -5.09 -12.88
N GLY A 120 5.89 -3.92 -12.26
CA GLY A 120 6.28 -2.65 -12.86
C GLY A 120 7.80 -2.40 -12.75
N PRO A 121 8.27 -1.25 -13.23
CA PRO A 121 9.69 -0.92 -13.27
C PRO A 121 10.36 -0.86 -11.89
N ARG A 122 9.61 -0.67 -10.79
CA ARG A 122 10.17 -0.61 -9.43
C ARG A 122 10.44 -1.98 -8.85
N GLY A 123 9.94 -3.04 -9.48
CA GLY A 123 10.33 -4.40 -9.10
C GLY A 123 11.80 -4.67 -9.40
N THR A 124 12.40 -4.10 -10.43
CA THR A 124 13.72 -4.57 -10.86
C THR A 124 14.85 -4.24 -9.87
N THR A 125 15.76 -5.20 -9.65
CA THR A 125 16.98 -5.00 -8.86
C THR A 125 18.13 -4.37 -9.64
N TYR A 126 17.95 -4.11 -10.95
CA TYR A 126 18.96 -3.42 -11.75
C TYR A 126 19.18 -1.96 -11.30
N ALA A 127 18.20 -1.38 -10.59
CA ALA A 127 18.37 -0.11 -9.91
C ALA A 127 18.66 -0.37 -8.41
N PRO A 128 19.81 0.11 -7.87
CA PRO A 128 20.18 -0.12 -6.47
C PRO A 128 19.13 0.34 -5.45
N ARG A 129 18.47 1.49 -5.71
CA ARG A 129 17.40 2.01 -4.83
C ARG A 129 16.22 1.05 -4.75
N ASN A 130 15.68 0.63 -5.90
CA ASN A 130 14.59 -0.34 -5.96
C ASN A 130 14.89 -1.62 -5.18
N LYS A 131 16.12 -2.13 -5.29
CA LYS A 131 16.56 -3.31 -4.53
C LYS A 131 16.50 -3.04 -3.02
N ASN A 132 17.02 -1.91 -2.55
CA ASN A 132 17.00 -1.58 -1.12
C ASN A 132 15.57 -1.44 -0.58
N ASP A 133 14.68 -0.79 -1.35
CA ASP A 133 13.27 -0.62 -0.98
C ASP A 133 12.59 -1.99 -0.82
N MET A 134 12.77 -2.88 -1.79
CA MET A 134 12.22 -4.24 -1.75
C MET A 134 12.80 -5.06 -0.60
N ASP A 135 14.10 -4.95 -0.32
CA ASP A 135 14.76 -5.67 0.78
C ASP A 135 14.23 -5.20 2.14
N ALA A 136 13.99 -3.89 2.30
CA ALA A 136 13.38 -3.34 3.50
C ALA A 136 11.96 -3.87 3.70
N MET A 137 11.14 -3.88 2.63
CA MET A 137 9.77 -4.41 2.71
C MET A 137 9.77 -5.91 3.01
N ALA A 138 10.68 -6.67 2.41
CA ALA A 138 10.85 -8.10 2.68
C ALA A 138 11.31 -8.38 4.12
N LYS A 139 12.18 -7.54 4.67
CA LYS A 139 12.71 -7.69 6.03
C LYS A 139 11.72 -7.28 7.11
N PHE A 140 10.94 -6.21 6.91
CA PHE A 140 10.13 -5.62 7.96
C PHE A 140 8.63 -5.75 7.78
N ILE A 141 8.10 -5.53 6.57
CA ILE A 141 6.66 -5.61 6.32
C ILE A 141 6.21 -7.05 6.18
N HIS A 142 6.87 -7.84 5.34
CA HIS A 142 6.44 -9.21 5.04
C HIS A 142 6.28 -10.10 6.30
N PRO A 143 7.22 -10.14 7.27
CA PRO A 143 7.03 -10.91 8.49
C PRO A 143 5.81 -10.48 9.29
N ILE A 144 5.53 -9.17 9.40
CA ILE A 144 4.33 -8.66 10.09
C ILE A 144 3.06 -9.13 9.36
N LEU A 145 3.02 -9.03 8.03
CA LEU A 145 1.88 -9.48 7.24
C LEU A 145 1.59 -10.98 7.47
N LYS A 146 2.64 -11.81 7.39
CA LYS A 146 2.57 -13.27 7.56
C LYS A 146 2.21 -13.65 9.00
N ASP A 147 2.97 -13.19 9.99
CA ASP A 147 2.81 -13.58 11.40
C ASP A 147 1.46 -13.09 11.96
N CYS A 148 1.05 -11.88 11.60
CA CYS A 148 -0.20 -11.30 12.07
C CYS A 148 -1.42 -11.74 11.25
N LYS A 149 -1.23 -12.57 10.22
CA LYS A 149 -2.30 -13.08 9.33
C LYS A 149 -3.10 -11.93 8.71
N VAL A 150 -2.40 -10.95 8.14
CA VAL A 150 -3.02 -9.92 7.31
C VAL A 150 -3.63 -10.61 6.09
N ASP A 151 -4.81 -10.15 5.65
CA ASP A 151 -5.50 -10.74 4.50
C ASP A 151 -5.08 -10.06 3.19
N ILE A 152 -4.95 -8.73 3.19
CA ILE A 152 -4.62 -7.94 2.00
C ILE A 152 -3.66 -6.80 2.36
N TYR A 153 -2.59 -6.64 1.58
CA TYR A 153 -1.69 -5.50 1.61
C TYR A 153 -1.89 -4.62 0.37
N PHE A 154 -2.18 -3.35 0.59
CA PHE A 154 -2.31 -2.33 -0.44
C PHE A 154 -1.05 -1.48 -0.51
N SER A 155 -0.59 -1.20 -1.72
CA SER A 155 0.57 -0.35 -1.98
C SER A 155 0.38 0.51 -3.23
N GLY A 156 1.24 1.49 -3.39
CA GLY A 156 1.35 2.34 -4.57
C GLY A 156 2.77 2.26 -5.13
N HIS A 157 3.45 3.42 -5.18
CA HIS A 157 4.84 3.63 -5.62
C HIS A 157 5.17 3.22 -7.06
N ASP A 158 4.89 1.98 -7.46
CA ASP A 158 4.97 1.61 -8.86
C ASP A 158 3.71 2.07 -9.60
N HIS A 159 3.88 2.83 -10.68
CA HIS A 159 2.79 3.48 -11.41
C HIS A 159 2.06 2.47 -12.30
N VAL A 160 1.51 1.42 -11.70
CA VAL A 160 0.82 0.28 -12.33
C VAL A 160 -0.39 -0.11 -11.49
N GLN A 161 -1.26 -0.95 -12.06
CA GLN A 161 -2.34 -1.60 -11.34
C GLN A 161 -2.11 -3.10 -11.33
N GLU A 162 -1.95 -3.68 -10.15
CA GLU A 162 -1.60 -5.08 -9.99
C GLU A 162 -2.39 -5.74 -8.86
N HIS A 163 -2.60 -7.04 -9.06
CA HIS A 163 -3.12 -7.95 -8.08
C HIS A 163 -2.30 -9.24 -8.15
N ILE A 164 -1.57 -9.50 -7.08
CA ILE A 164 -0.71 -10.67 -6.92
C ILE A 164 -1.18 -11.44 -5.69
N SER A 165 -1.41 -12.74 -5.85
CA SER A 165 -1.84 -13.62 -4.76
C SER A 165 -0.64 -14.42 -4.25
N THR A 166 -0.45 -14.48 -2.94
CA THR A 166 0.58 -15.29 -2.28
C THR A 166 -0.09 -16.41 -1.45
N PRO A 167 0.67 -17.37 -0.87
CA PRO A 167 0.09 -18.42 -0.04
C PRO A 167 -0.59 -17.90 1.25
N HIS A 168 -0.29 -16.67 1.66
CA HIS A 168 -0.71 -16.15 2.96
C HIS A 168 -1.64 -14.94 2.86
N PHE A 169 -1.44 -14.09 1.85
CA PHE A 169 -2.16 -12.82 1.70
C PHE A 169 -2.12 -12.29 0.27
N GLU A 170 -3.01 -11.34 -0.01
CA GLU A 170 -3.19 -10.75 -1.33
C GLU A 170 -2.51 -9.39 -1.42
N LEU A 171 -1.90 -9.11 -2.57
CA LEU A 171 -1.14 -7.88 -2.83
C LEU A 171 -1.84 -7.09 -3.89
N ILE A 172 -2.10 -5.83 -3.58
CA ILE A 172 -2.73 -4.93 -4.51
C ILE A 172 -1.82 -3.71 -4.64
N VAL A 173 -1.30 -3.51 -5.85
CA VAL A 173 -0.53 -2.32 -6.22
C VAL A 173 -1.46 -1.40 -7.00
N GLN A 174 -1.62 -0.17 -6.52
CA GLN A 174 -2.46 0.86 -7.12
C GLN A 174 -1.71 2.19 -7.16
N GLY A 175 -0.68 2.28 -8.00
CA GLY A 175 0.06 3.53 -8.24
C GLY A 175 -0.35 4.25 -9.53
N GLY A 176 -1.32 3.72 -10.29
CA GLY A 176 -1.80 4.28 -11.55
C GLY A 176 -2.69 5.52 -11.45
N GLY A 177 -2.59 6.31 -10.39
CA GLY A 177 -3.54 7.40 -10.09
C GLY A 177 -3.32 8.69 -10.88
N SER A 178 -2.07 9.03 -11.19
CA SER A 178 -1.67 10.25 -11.90
C SER A 178 -0.76 9.98 -13.10
N GLU A 179 0.03 8.91 -13.02
CA GLU A 179 0.93 8.43 -14.05
C GLU A 179 0.77 6.92 -14.21
N ALA A 180 1.14 6.37 -15.37
CA ALA A 180 1.12 4.94 -15.60
C ALA A 180 2.32 4.47 -16.42
N ASN A 181 3.16 3.65 -15.81
CA ASN A 181 4.37 3.10 -16.39
C ASN A 181 4.07 1.89 -17.27
N SER A 182 5.01 1.60 -18.18
CA SER A 182 5.04 0.29 -18.84
C SER A 182 5.41 -0.78 -17.81
N LEU A 183 4.86 -1.98 -17.96
CA LEU A 183 5.36 -3.14 -17.22
C LEU A 183 6.82 -3.42 -17.59
N TRP A 184 7.55 -4.02 -16.66
CA TRP A 184 8.90 -4.48 -16.93
C TRP A 184 8.90 -5.56 -18.02
N LYS A 185 9.89 -5.54 -18.91
CA LYS A 185 9.90 -6.35 -20.16
C LYS A 185 9.96 -7.86 -19.91
N THR A 186 10.43 -8.29 -18.75
CA THR A 186 10.43 -9.71 -18.39
C THR A 186 9.18 -10.01 -17.59
N ASN A 187 8.43 -11.04 -18.00
CA ASN A 187 7.35 -11.61 -17.17
C ASN A 187 7.86 -12.25 -15.87
N GLU A 188 9.17 -12.25 -15.64
CA GLU A 188 9.76 -12.70 -14.39
C GLU A 188 9.60 -11.64 -13.30
N PRO A 189 9.21 -12.04 -12.08
CA PRO A 189 9.40 -11.17 -10.94
C PRO A 189 10.91 -10.91 -10.81
N PRO A 190 11.28 -9.86 -10.09
CA PRO A 190 12.68 -9.61 -9.79
C PRO A 190 13.27 -10.86 -9.14
N LEU A 191 14.43 -11.32 -9.60
CA LEU A 191 15.16 -12.51 -9.14
C LEU A 191 15.42 -12.54 -7.60
N TYR A 192 15.03 -11.48 -6.89
CA TYR A 192 15.13 -11.30 -5.46
C TYR A 192 13.97 -11.93 -4.65
N PHE A 193 12.81 -12.16 -5.26
CA PHE A 193 11.70 -12.84 -4.58
C PHE A 193 12.05 -14.30 -4.21
N SER A 194 13.03 -14.92 -4.88
CA SER A 194 13.48 -16.28 -4.56
C SER A 194 14.68 -16.32 -3.59
N SER A 195 15.48 -15.26 -3.47
CA SER A 195 16.71 -15.30 -2.65
C SER A 195 16.51 -14.87 -1.20
N LEU A 196 15.59 -13.94 -0.92
CA LEU A 196 15.25 -13.52 0.45
C LEU A 196 14.15 -14.37 1.10
N PHE A 197 13.36 -15.05 0.29
CA PHE A 197 12.23 -15.86 0.74
C PHE A 197 12.61 -17.32 0.55
N GLN A 198 12.48 -18.13 1.62
CA GLN A 198 12.69 -19.57 1.52
C GLN A 198 11.84 -20.08 0.34
N THR A 199 12.51 -20.68 -0.63
CA THR A 199 12.18 -20.82 -2.06
C THR A 199 10.96 -21.68 -2.40
N THR A 200 9.98 -21.83 -1.51
CA THR A 200 8.82 -22.71 -1.70
C THR A 200 7.48 -22.00 -1.86
N ASP A 201 7.36 -20.73 -1.46
CA ASP A 201 6.09 -20.01 -1.51
C ASP A 201 5.82 -19.50 -2.93
N SER A 202 4.90 -20.16 -3.65
CA SER A 202 4.47 -19.76 -4.99
C SER A 202 3.49 -18.59 -4.94
N TYR A 203 3.67 -17.60 -5.82
CA TYR A 203 2.70 -16.52 -6.03
C TYR A 203 1.98 -16.72 -7.37
N SER A 204 0.82 -16.09 -7.55
CA SER A 204 0.11 -16.07 -8.83
C SER A 204 -0.31 -14.66 -9.22
N LYS A 205 -0.11 -14.32 -10.50
CA LYS A 205 -0.58 -13.04 -11.07
C LYS A 205 -2.07 -13.15 -11.35
N LYS A 206 -2.89 -12.35 -10.66
CA LYS A 206 -4.34 -12.32 -10.87
C LYS A 206 -4.73 -11.20 -11.83
N TYR A 207 -4.10 -10.04 -11.71
CA TYR A 207 -4.27 -8.86 -12.57
C TYR A 207 -2.94 -8.11 -12.64
N VAL A 208 -2.50 -7.70 -13.83
CA VAL A 208 -1.32 -6.83 -13.99
C VAL A 208 -1.57 -5.95 -15.21
N LYS A 209 -1.58 -4.63 -15.02
CA LYS A 209 -1.76 -3.64 -16.08
C LYS A 209 -0.82 -2.45 -15.88
N GLY A 210 -0.07 -2.14 -16.94
CA GLY A 210 0.69 -0.90 -17.09
C GLY A 210 0.10 -0.01 -18.19
N LYS A 211 0.60 1.23 -18.30
CA LYS A 211 0.14 2.28 -19.22
C LYS A 211 -1.36 2.59 -19.11
N GLU A 212 -1.94 2.37 -17.94
CA GLU A 212 -3.36 2.51 -17.71
C GLU A 212 -3.62 3.21 -16.36
N LEU A 213 -4.18 4.42 -16.43
CA LEU A 213 -4.64 5.10 -15.23
C LEU A 213 -5.85 4.37 -14.64
N GLY A 214 -5.96 4.40 -13.32
CA GLY A 214 -7.06 3.75 -12.64
C GLY A 214 -6.98 3.82 -11.13
N PHE A 215 -7.94 3.14 -10.51
CA PHE A 215 -8.08 3.04 -9.06
C PHE A 215 -8.86 1.76 -8.73
N SER A 216 -8.90 1.40 -7.45
CA SER A 216 -9.72 0.27 -6.99
C SER A 216 -10.80 0.72 -6.01
N ILE A 217 -11.99 0.12 -6.10
CA ILE A 217 -13.04 0.22 -5.08
C ILE A 217 -13.13 -1.10 -4.32
N ILE A 218 -13.04 -1.02 -3.00
CA ILE A 218 -13.16 -2.16 -2.10
C ILE A 218 -14.53 -2.12 -1.42
N LYS A 219 -15.29 -3.20 -1.53
CA LYS A 219 -16.54 -3.42 -0.77
C LYS A 219 -16.30 -4.51 0.25
N ALA A 220 -16.38 -4.17 1.53
CA ALA A 220 -16.13 -5.11 2.61
C ALA A 220 -17.38 -5.35 3.47
N SER A 221 -17.57 -6.60 3.88
CA SER A 221 -18.53 -7.03 4.88
C SER A 221 -17.85 -8.02 5.84
N LYS A 222 -18.53 -8.42 6.91
CA LYS A 222 -18.04 -9.44 7.85
C LYS A 222 -17.56 -10.70 7.10
N HIS A 223 -18.24 -11.11 6.03
CA HIS A 223 -17.98 -12.40 5.37
C HIS A 223 -17.34 -12.30 3.99
N LYS A 224 -17.21 -11.09 3.43
CA LYS A 224 -16.77 -10.91 2.05
C LYS A 224 -15.99 -9.62 1.86
N ILE A 225 -14.91 -9.67 1.07
CA ILE A 225 -14.27 -8.51 0.48
C ILE A 225 -14.33 -8.65 -1.05
N GLU A 226 -14.76 -7.59 -1.74
CA GLU A 226 -14.67 -7.45 -3.19
C GLU A 226 -13.72 -6.31 -3.53
N VAL A 227 -12.76 -6.59 -4.39
CA VAL A 227 -11.83 -5.61 -4.93
C VAL A 227 -12.14 -5.42 -6.41
N ASN A 228 -12.55 -4.22 -6.78
CA ASN A 228 -12.95 -3.85 -8.14
C ASN A 228 -11.91 -2.89 -8.69
N PHE A 229 -11.13 -3.31 -9.68
CA PHE A 229 -10.16 -2.46 -10.38
C PHE A 229 -10.89 -1.70 -11.47
N PHE A 230 -10.70 -0.38 -11.55
CA PHE A 230 -11.29 0.50 -12.54
C PHE A 230 -10.21 1.09 -13.43
N LYS A 231 -10.47 1.06 -14.73
CA LYS A 231 -9.73 1.83 -15.72
C LYS A 231 -10.33 3.23 -15.86
N VAL A 232 -9.48 4.24 -15.98
CA VAL A 232 -9.86 5.60 -16.40
C VAL A 232 -9.22 5.89 -17.76
N PRO A 233 -9.83 5.50 -18.88
CA PRO A 233 -9.30 5.81 -20.18
C PRO A 233 -9.58 7.25 -20.58
N LYS A 234 -8.75 7.74 -21.51
CA LYS A 234 -8.93 9.06 -22.12
C LYS A 234 -10.26 9.21 -22.87
N ASP A 235 -10.89 8.10 -23.28
CA ASP A 235 -12.14 8.09 -24.03
C ASP A 235 -13.41 7.96 -23.15
N GLY A 236 -13.26 7.87 -21.82
CA GLY A 236 -14.37 7.78 -20.88
C GLY A 236 -15.04 6.41 -20.74
N SER A 237 -14.52 5.36 -21.40
CA SER A 237 -15.03 3.98 -21.26
C SER A 237 -14.65 3.33 -19.91
N ASN A 238 -15.61 2.94 -19.08
CA ASN A 238 -15.29 2.29 -17.80
C ASN A 238 -15.16 0.77 -17.99
N PHE A 239 -13.97 0.23 -17.75
CA PHE A 239 -13.74 -1.21 -17.63
C PHE A 239 -13.42 -1.56 -16.18
N SER A 240 -13.96 -2.68 -15.70
CA SER A 240 -13.64 -3.15 -14.36
C SER A 240 -13.39 -4.66 -14.28
N ASN A 241 -12.41 -5.05 -13.46
CA ASN A 241 -12.17 -6.43 -13.06
C ASN A 241 -12.47 -6.56 -11.56
N THR A 242 -13.23 -7.59 -11.18
CA THR A 242 -13.65 -7.81 -9.79
C THR A 242 -13.08 -9.11 -9.25
N TYR A 243 -12.42 -9.03 -8.09
CA TYR A 243 -11.92 -10.17 -7.32
C TYR A 243 -12.67 -10.27 -6.00
N THR A 244 -13.08 -11.48 -5.62
CA THR A 244 -13.92 -11.72 -4.43
C THR A 244 -13.25 -12.68 -3.47
N TYR A 245 -13.21 -12.31 -2.19
CA TYR A 245 -12.69 -13.10 -1.08
C TYR A 245 -13.79 -13.35 -0.07
N LYS A 246 -13.83 -14.55 0.50
CA LYS A 246 -14.80 -14.93 1.52
C LYS A 246 -14.08 -15.39 2.78
N LYS A 247 -14.68 -15.13 3.93
CA LYS A 247 -14.19 -15.58 5.23
C LYS A 247 -15.34 -16.08 6.08
N ASP A 248 -15.22 -17.32 6.52
CA ASP A 248 -16.15 -17.89 7.49
C ASP A 248 -15.76 -17.37 8.88
N LEU A 249 -16.37 -16.25 9.24
CA LEU A 249 -16.25 -15.68 10.59
C LEU A 249 -17.38 -16.21 11.45
N ASN A 250 -17.09 -17.29 12.20
CA ASN A 250 -17.92 -17.77 13.31
C ASN A 250 -18.23 -16.62 14.27
#